data_AF-A0A2G9UDZ9-F1
#
_entry.id   AF-A0A2G9UDZ9-F1
#
_cell.length_a   1.000
_cell.length_b   1.000
_cell.length_c   1.000
_cell.angle_alpha   90.00
_cell.angle_beta   90.00
_cell.angle_gamma   90.00
#
_symmetry.space_group_name_H-M   'P 1'
#
loop_
_entity.id
_entity.type
_entity.pdbx_description
1 polymer ?
#
loop_
_entity_poly.entity_id
_entity_poly.type
_entity_poly.pdbx_seq_one_letter_code
_entity_poly.pdbx_strand_id
1 'polypeptide(L)'
;IAADAGHAQPVDTVALINDNSFTSFCRTAYTLRLLKKHLTASLDEFKCDLVLYNAGTDSLEDDPLGCLNLSEECIVRRDELVFRLCKEYETPIAMVTSGGYLMSSADVIAKSIRNLHQKELIQLKA
;
A
#
# COMPACT_ATOMS: atom_id res chain seq x y z
N ILE A 1 -7.19 -1.14 -8.62
CA ILE A 1 -7.43 -1.98 -9.81
C ILE A 1 -6.80 -3.33 -9.56
N ALA A 2 -7.56 -4.42 -9.44
CA ALA A 2 -7.00 -5.75 -9.64
C ALA A 2 -6.79 -5.90 -11.15
N ALA A 3 -5.54 -6.12 -11.58
CA ALA A 3 -5.25 -6.38 -12.97
C ALA A 3 -5.98 -7.67 -13.39
N ASP A 4 -6.53 -7.63 -14.61
CA ASP A 4 -7.16 -8.75 -15.30
C ASP A 4 -6.27 -10.00 -15.25
N ALA A 5 -6.84 -11.15 -14.82
CA ALA A 5 -6.16 -12.44 -14.71
C ALA A 5 -6.00 -13.12 -16.09
N GLY A 6 -5.69 -12.34 -17.11
CA GLY A 6 -5.35 -12.80 -18.45
C GLY A 6 -3.86 -13.12 -18.52
N HIS A 7 -3.49 -14.37 -18.26
CA HIS A 7 -2.20 -14.96 -18.68
C HIS A 7 -0.95 -14.11 -18.31
N ALA A 8 -0.86 -13.64 -17.06
CA ALA A 8 0.34 -12.96 -16.58
C ALA A 8 1.51 -13.95 -16.48
N GLN A 9 2.59 -13.67 -17.20
CA GLN A 9 3.89 -14.32 -17.04
C GLN A 9 4.46 -14.01 -15.63
N PRO A 10 5.44 -14.77 -15.09
CA PRO A 10 5.81 -14.77 -13.66
C PRO A 10 6.50 -13.51 -13.12
N VAL A 11 6.41 -12.38 -13.81
CA VAL A 11 7.02 -11.11 -13.41
C VAL A 11 5.90 -10.07 -13.25
N ASP A 12 5.99 -9.26 -12.21
CA ASP A 12 5.20 -8.03 -12.03
C ASP A 12 3.81 -8.14 -11.37
N THR A 13 3.74 -8.69 -10.15
CA THR A 13 2.64 -8.31 -9.23
C THR A 13 2.89 -6.91 -8.70
N VAL A 14 2.53 -5.88 -9.48
CA VAL A 14 2.40 -4.50 -9.00
C VAL A 14 1.01 -4.33 -8.41
N ALA A 15 0.90 -4.33 -7.08
CA ALA A 15 -0.36 -4.01 -6.41
C ALA A 15 -0.66 -2.50 -6.50
N LEU A 16 -1.26 -2.04 -7.61
CA LEU A 16 -1.85 -0.69 -7.71
C LEU A 16 -3.22 -0.65 -7.04
N ILE A 17 -3.22 -0.42 -5.73
CA ILE A 17 -4.44 -0.12 -4.98
C ILE A 17 -4.78 1.35 -5.19
N ASN A 18 -5.32 1.68 -6.36
CA ASN A 18 -6.10 2.90 -6.58
C ASN A 18 -7.54 2.47 -6.92
N ASP A 19 -8.47 2.75 -6.02
CA ASP A 19 -9.90 2.56 -6.23
C ASP A 19 -10.57 3.94 -6.13
N ASN A 20 -10.71 4.59 -7.29
CA ASN A 20 -11.30 5.93 -7.43
C ASN A 20 -12.84 5.91 -7.49
N SER A 21 -13.48 4.78 -7.17
CA SER A 21 -14.93 4.62 -7.27
C SER A 21 -15.60 4.49 -5.91
N PHE A 22 -15.72 5.57 -5.12
CA PHE A 22 -16.86 5.70 -4.19
C PHE A 22 -17.04 7.11 -3.60
N THR A 23 -18.29 7.52 -3.40
CA THR A 23 -18.66 8.79 -2.76
C THR A 23 -18.41 8.77 -1.24
N SER A 24 -18.10 9.96 -0.72
CA SER A 24 -17.87 10.31 0.69
C SER A 24 -18.76 9.53 1.68
N PHE A 25 -18.13 8.70 2.51
CA PHE A 25 -18.33 8.48 3.97
C PHE A 25 -17.93 7.04 4.31
N CYS A 26 -17.01 6.84 5.26
CA CYS A 26 -16.43 5.55 5.73
C CYS A 26 -15.33 4.92 4.86
N ARG A 27 -14.09 5.43 4.89
CA ARG A 27 -13.01 4.90 4.01
C ARG A 27 -11.99 3.98 4.69
N THR A 28 -11.39 4.34 5.84
CA THR A 28 -10.23 3.61 6.39
C THR A 28 -10.44 2.10 6.61
N ALA A 29 -11.42 1.71 7.42
CA ALA A 29 -11.63 0.29 7.75
C ALA A 29 -12.06 -0.53 6.52
N TYR A 30 -12.84 0.07 5.61
CA TYR A 30 -13.28 -0.57 4.39
C TYR A 30 -12.13 -0.74 3.39
N THR A 31 -11.36 0.32 3.13
CA THR A 31 -10.17 0.29 2.28
C THR A 31 -9.15 -0.73 2.78
N LEU A 32 -8.83 -0.73 4.07
CA LEU A 32 -7.88 -1.69 4.65
C LEU A 32 -8.42 -3.13 4.58
N ARG A 33 -9.73 -3.33 4.75
CA ARG A 33 -10.36 -4.66 4.60
C ARG A 33 -10.27 -5.16 3.17
N LEU A 34 -10.59 -4.33 2.17
CA LEU A 34 -10.48 -4.69 0.76
C LEU A 34 -9.03 -4.96 0.39
N LEU A 35 -8.11 -4.08 0.79
CA LEU A 35 -6.68 -4.28 0.61
C LEU A 35 -6.23 -5.63 1.15
N LYS A 36 -6.54 -5.94 2.42
CA LYS A 36 -6.20 -7.23 3.01
C LYS A 36 -6.76 -8.38 2.18
N LYS A 37 -8.05 -8.34 1.86
CA LYS A 37 -8.71 -9.41 1.09
C LYS A 37 -8.02 -9.65 -0.25
N HIS A 38 -7.77 -8.60 -1.02
CA HIS A 38 -7.23 -8.73 -2.37
C HIS A 38 -5.73 -9.08 -2.36
N LEU A 39 -4.95 -8.46 -1.47
CA LEU A 39 -3.52 -8.77 -1.38
C LEU A 39 -3.28 -10.20 -0.87
N THR A 40 -4.03 -10.67 0.13
CA THR A 40 -3.98 -12.07 0.58
C THR A 40 -4.29 -13.01 -0.59
N ALA A 41 -5.39 -12.79 -1.32
CA ALA A 41 -5.73 -13.63 -2.47
C ALA A 41 -4.63 -13.64 -3.55
N SER A 42 -4.01 -12.49 -3.83
CA SER A 42 -2.90 -12.41 -4.79
C SER A 42 -1.65 -13.14 -4.30
N LEU A 43 -1.30 -13.03 -3.02
CA LEU A 43 -0.14 -13.74 -2.47
C LEU A 43 -0.38 -15.26 -2.37
N ASP A 44 -1.63 -15.70 -2.17
CA ASP A 44 -2.01 -17.12 -2.22
C ASP A 44 -1.94 -17.69 -3.64
N GLU A 45 -2.35 -16.91 -4.65
CA GLU A 45 -2.40 -17.35 -6.05
C GLU A 45 -1.03 -17.29 -6.73
N PHE A 46 -0.24 -16.25 -6.45
CA PHE A 46 1.03 -15.98 -7.12
C PHE A 46 2.21 -16.21 -6.17
N LYS A 47 3.06 -17.21 -6.48
CA LYS A 47 4.39 -17.30 -5.89
C LYS A 47 5.31 -16.23 -6.49
N CYS A 48 5.40 -15.10 -5.81
CA CYS A 48 6.27 -13.99 -6.19
C CYS A 48 7.61 -14.09 -5.44
N ASP A 49 8.72 -13.83 -6.15
CA ASP A 49 10.06 -13.77 -5.55
C ASP A 49 10.33 -12.40 -4.88
N LEU A 50 9.59 -11.37 -5.29
CA LEU A 50 9.68 -10.00 -4.78
C LEU A 50 8.37 -9.26 -5.02
N VAL A 51 7.95 -8.48 -4.02
CA VAL A 51 6.87 -7.48 -4.15
C VAL A 51 7.48 -6.09 -4.29
N LEU A 52 7.17 -5.41 -5.40
CA LEU A 52 7.48 -4.00 -5.57
C LEU A 52 6.27 -3.15 -5.19
N TYR A 53 6.31 -2.57 -3.99
CA TYR A 53 5.20 -1.81 -3.44
C TYR A 53 5.29 -0.33 -3.82
N ASN A 54 4.44 0.09 -4.76
CA ASN A 54 4.31 1.47 -5.20
C ASN A 54 3.49 2.29 -4.19
N ALA A 55 4.17 2.91 -3.22
CA ALA A 55 3.58 3.58 -2.07
C ALA A 55 3.32 5.08 -2.34
N GLY A 56 2.24 5.37 -3.07
CA GLY A 56 1.76 6.74 -3.27
C GLY A 56 1.00 7.30 -2.05
N THR A 57 1.04 8.62 -1.90
CA THR A 57 0.26 9.40 -0.92
C THR A 57 -0.77 10.33 -1.58
N ASP A 58 -0.96 10.23 -2.90
CA ASP A 58 -2.00 10.94 -3.65
C ASP A 58 -3.42 10.64 -3.14
N SER A 59 -3.60 9.51 -2.47
CA SER A 59 -4.84 9.16 -1.77
C SER A 59 -5.13 9.94 -0.47
N LEU A 60 -4.20 10.78 -0.01
CA LEU A 60 -4.35 11.59 1.21
C LEU A 60 -5.49 12.62 1.06
N GLU A 61 -6.12 12.98 2.19
CA GLU A 61 -7.04 14.11 2.28
C GLU A 61 -6.39 15.39 1.75
N ASP A 62 -7.20 16.14 0.99
CA ASP A 62 -6.83 17.37 0.27
C ASP A 62 -5.80 17.22 -0.85
N ASP A 63 -5.35 16.00 -1.20
CA ASP A 63 -4.48 15.84 -2.37
C ASP A 63 -5.24 16.22 -3.66
N PRO A 64 -4.65 17.10 -4.50
CA PRO A 64 -5.35 17.66 -5.65
C PRO A 64 -5.63 16.65 -6.78
N LEU A 65 -5.01 15.46 -6.77
CA LEU A 65 -5.10 14.51 -7.87
C LEU A 65 -5.74 13.16 -7.50
N GLY A 66 -5.61 12.67 -6.26
CA GLY A 66 -6.09 11.33 -5.92
C GLY A 66 -7.53 11.23 -5.42
N CYS A 67 -8.13 12.30 -4.89
CA CYS A 67 -9.56 12.36 -4.52
C CYS A 67 -10.06 11.22 -3.59
N LEU A 68 -9.15 10.52 -2.88
CA LEU A 68 -9.52 9.39 -2.02
C LEU A 68 -9.81 9.75 -0.56
N ASN A 69 -9.44 10.96 -0.13
CA ASN A 69 -9.72 11.49 1.21
C ASN A 69 -9.35 10.55 2.36
N LEU A 70 -8.17 9.92 2.27
CA LEU A 70 -7.64 9.07 3.35
C LEU A 70 -6.89 9.94 4.36
N SER A 71 -7.04 9.62 5.65
CA SER A 71 -6.22 10.26 6.68
C SER A 71 -4.77 9.76 6.62
N GLU A 72 -3.84 10.53 7.18
CA GLU A 72 -2.44 10.10 7.32
C GLU A 72 -2.33 8.75 8.06
N GLU A 73 -3.15 8.55 9.10
CA GLU A 73 -3.19 7.32 9.87
C GLU A 73 -3.63 6.13 9.00
N CYS A 74 -4.54 6.35 8.05
CA CYS A 74 -4.94 5.33 7.09
C CYS A 74 -3.79 4.92 6.19
N ILE A 75 -2.99 5.89 5.70
CA ILE A 75 -1.80 5.61 4.87
C ILE A 75 -0.76 4.81 5.66
N VAL A 76 -0.47 5.21 6.89
CA VAL A 76 0.48 4.47 7.76
C VAL A 76 -0.01 3.04 8.01
N ARG A 77 -1.29 2.84 8.30
CA ARG A 77 -1.88 1.50 8.48
C ARG A 77 -1.89 0.67 7.20
N ARG A 78 -2.09 1.31 6.05
CA ARG A 78 -2.06 0.66 4.73
C ARG A 78 -0.68 0.07 4.49
N ASP A 79 0.37 0.89 4.63
CA ASP A 79 1.74 0.45 4.40
C ASP A 79 2.14 -0.66 5.41
N GLU A 80 1.75 -0.50 6.68
CA GLU A 80 1.95 -1.54 7.71
C GLU A 80 1.29 -2.87 7.33
N LEU A 81 0.05 -2.85 6.86
CA LEU A 81 -0.68 -4.04 6.45
C LEU A 81 0.01 -4.75 5.29
N VAL A 82 0.49 -4.01 4.29
CA VAL A 82 1.20 -4.58 3.13
C VAL A 82 2.49 -5.28 3.58
N PHE A 83 3.32 -4.60 4.39
CA PHE A 83 4.57 -5.18 4.89
C PHE A 83 4.32 -6.38 5.81
N ARG A 84 3.30 -6.32 6.67
CA ARG A 84 2.92 -7.43 7.53
C ARG A 84 2.52 -8.66 6.72
N LEU A 85 1.68 -8.49 5.70
CA LEU A 85 1.27 -9.61 4.84
C LEU A 85 2.46 -10.18 4.07
N CYS A 86 3.32 -9.36 3.48
CA CYS A 86 4.50 -9.88 2.79
C CYS A 86 5.45 -10.63 3.74
N LYS A 87 5.60 -10.15 4.99
CA LYS A 87 6.37 -10.86 6.03
C LYS A 87 5.73 -12.19 6.42
N GLU A 88 4.40 -12.24 6.58
CA GLU A 88 3.65 -13.47 6.88
C GLU A 88 3.78 -14.53 5.77
N TYR A 89 3.86 -14.09 4.52
CA TYR A 89 4.05 -14.94 3.34
C TYR A 89 5.52 -15.19 2.99
N GLU A 90 6.45 -14.74 3.86
CA GLU A 90 7.89 -14.85 3.65
C GLU A 90 8.37 -14.29 2.29
N THR A 91 7.64 -13.31 1.75
CA THR A 91 7.92 -12.72 0.45
C THR A 91 8.72 -11.42 0.63
N PRO A 92 9.92 -11.30 0.03
CA PRO A 92 10.67 -10.06 0.01
C PRO A 92 9.84 -8.89 -0.53
N ILE A 93 10.01 -7.71 0.04
CA ILE A 93 9.29 -6.50 -0.37
C ILE A 93 10.23 -5.30 -0.47
N ALA A 94 10.06 -4.50 -1.51
CA ALA A 94 10.69 -3.20 -1.68
C ALA A 94 9.61 -2.12 -1.83
N MET A 95 9.67 -1.08 -0.99
CA MET A 95 8.79 0.08 -1.07
C MET A 95 9.42 1.15 -1.96
N VAL A 96 8.66 1.66 -2.93
CA VAL A 96 9.04 2.78 -3.78
C VAL A 96 8.04 3.91 -3.57
N THR A 97 8.53 5.09 -3.21
CA THR A 97 7.68 6.29 -3.07
C THR A 97 7.22 6.76 -4.44
N SER A 98 5.96 7.16 -4.55
CA SER A 98 5.36 7.59 -5.81
C SER A 98 4.50 8.83 -5.61
N GLY A 99 3.35 8.93 -6.29
CA GLY A 99 2.44 10.07 -6.23
C GLY A 99 2.17 10.64 -4.83
N GLY A 100 1.63 11.84 -4.77
CA GLY A 100 1.54 12.62 -3.54
C GLY A 100 1.99 14.03 -3.85
N TYR A 101 1.02 14.94 -3.90
CA TYR A 101 1.19 16.28 -4.45
C TYR A 101 0.98 17.34 -3.38
N LEU A 102 0.97 16.92 -2.12
CA LEU A 102 0.93 17.78 -0.94
C LEU A 102 2.33 17.96 -0.36
N MET A 103 2.55 19.14 0.22
CA MET A 103 3.81 19.41 0.95
C MET A 103 3.99 18.48 2.17
N SER A 104 2.90 17.99 2.75
CA SER A 104 2.88 17.05 3.87
C SER A 104 3.16 15.59 3.47
N SER A 105 3.19 15.25 2.17
CA SER A 105 3.40 13.87 1.71
C SER A 105 4.69 13.26 2.25
N ALA A 106 5.78 14.03 2.27
CA ALA A 106 7.06 13.57 2.82
C ALA A 106 6.98 13.23 4.31
N ASP A 107 6.22 14.01 5.10
CA ASP A 107 6.03 13.75 6.52
C ASP A 107 5.23 12.48 6.77
N VAL A 108 4.21 12.22 5.95
CA VAL A 108 3.40 10.99 6.02
C VAL A 108 4.25 9.76 5.69
N ILE A 109 5.09 9.84 4.65
CA ILE A 109 6.04 8.78 4.30
C ILE A 109 7.02 8.54 5.44
N ALA A 110 7.58 9.61 6.04
CA ALA A 110 8.48 9.49 7.18
C ALA A 110 7.80 8.89 8.42
N LYS A 111 6.52 9.19 8.67
CA LYS A 111 5.71 8.55 9.72
C LYS A 111 5.52 7.06 9.43
N SER A 112 5.22 6.70 8.19
CA SER A 112 5.07 5.31 7.74
C SER A 112 6.34 4.49 7.95
N ILE A 113 7.48 4.97 7.45
CA ILE A 113 8.79 4.29 7.61
C ILE A 113 9.15 4.10 9.09
N ARG A 114 8.93 5.14 9.93
CA ARG A 114 9.14 5.03 11.37
C ARG A 114 8.23 3.98 12.01
N ASN A 115 6.95 3.93 11.63
CA ASN A 115 6.02 2.91 12.11
C ASN A 115 6.48 1.50 11.72
N LEU A 116 6.86 1.28 10.47
CA LEU A 116 7.37 -0.01 9.99
C LEU A 116 8.60 -0.45 10.79
N HIS A 117 9.51 0.49 11.09
CA HIS A 117 10.69 0.21 11.90
C HIS A 117 10.33 -0.15 13.35
N GLN A 118 9.46 0.64 13.98
CA GLN A 118 8.99 0.41 15.36
C GLN A 118 8.24 -0.93 15.52
N LYS A 119 7.60 -1.41 14.45
CA LYS A 119 6.91 -2.71 14.40
C LYS A 119 7.83 -3.87 13.99
N GLU A 120 9.13 -3.63 13.84
CA GLU A 120 10.12 -4.64 13.42
C GLU A 120 9.76 -5.30 12.07
N LEU A 121 9.10 -4.53 11.20
CA LEU A 121 8.81 -4.93 9.81
C LEU A 121 9.95 -4.54 8.88
N ILE A 122 10.72 -3.50 9.24
CA ILE A 122 11.97 -3.11 8.58
C ILE A 122 13.04 -2.77 9.60
N GLN A 123 14.30 -2.81 9.18
CA GLN A 123 15.44 -2.34 9.98
C GLN A 123 16.03 -1.09 9.33
N LEU A 124 16.09 0.00 10.09
CA LEU A 124 16.85 1.18 9.69
C LEU A 124 18.27 1.01 10.20
N LYS A 125 19.25 1.19 9.31
CA LYS A 125 20.66 1.28 9.73
C LYS A 125 20.89 2.67 10.33
N ALA A 126 21.50 2.69 11.51
CA ALA A 126 21.94 3.91 12.18
C ALA A 126 23.11 4.58 11.45
#